data_AF-A0A9P6BKS7-F1
#
_entry.id   AF-A0A9P6BKS7-F1
#
_cell.length_a   1.000
_cell.length_b   1.000
_cell.length_c   1.000
_cell.angle_alpha   90.00
_cell.angle_beta   90.00
_cell.angle_gamma   90.00
#
_symmetry.space_group_name_H-M   'P 1'
#
loop_
_entity.id
_entity.type
_entity.pdbx_description
1 polymer ?
#
loop_
_entity_poly.entity_id
_entity_poly.type
_entity_poly.pdbx_seq_one_letter_code
_entity_poly.pdbx_strand_id
1 'polypeptide(L)'
;MRSIARNGVYSGYVRDHIVQAQYYKDPHNLQTYLERSIFLPDINNELLVKNAAYVERLSSINKFVMFMFLEDITVKPKETSWFGFLDENGDVIDLEDQDQYKEDWLGLRTMDEAGKLIFDIMEGEHMQFSLEEFTEKITIPYLLEIDDDHHENRKNKDRAGHHKHGKGRKHRYNHRHNWGRPQHQHQGLTDQSDVIIDWEMTQNQQAL
;
A
#
# COMPACT_ATOMS: atom_id res chain seq x y z
N MET A 1 2.12 13.25 -37.86
CA MET A 1 2.43 11.84 -37.48
C MET A 1 2.10 11.52 -36.02
N ARG A 2 2.38 12.38 -35.03
CA ARG A 2 2.03 12.11 -33.61
C ARG A 2 0.53 11.90 -33.31
N SER A 3 -0.38 12.60 -34.01
CA SER A 3 -1.83 12.44 -33.82
C SER A 3 -2.40 11.08 -34.25
N ILE A 4 -1.78 10.42 -35.24
CA ILE A 4 -2.22 9.08 -35.69
C ILE A 4 -1.80 8.00 -34.69
N ALA A 5 -0.59 8.13 -34.11
CA ALA A 5 -0.13 7.23 -33.05
C ALA A 5 -1.00 7.34 -31.78
N ARG A 6 -1.36 8.56 -31.36
CA ARG A 6 -2.24 8.82 -30.20
C ARG A 6 -3.64 8.23 -30.35
N ASN A 7 -4.24 8.35 -31.54
CA ASN A 7 -5.53 7.70 -31.83
C ASN A 7 -5.40 6.17 -31.96
N GLY A 8 -4.19 5.68 -32.30
CA GLY A 8 -3.88 4.26 -32.41
C GLY A 8 -3.84 3.53 -31.07
N VAL A 9 -3.44 4.20 -29.99
CA VAL A 9 -3.43 3.65 -28.62
C VAL A 9 -4.81 3.11 -28.23
N TYR A 10 -5.84 3.89 -28.56
CA TYR A 10 -7.23 3.56 -28.25
C TYR A 10 -7.93 2.74 -29.34
N SER A 11 -7.19 2.19 -30.30
CA SER A 11 -7.76 1.25 -31.27
C SER A 11 -8.07 -0.08 -30.58
N GLY A 12 -9.15 -0.76 -30.97
CA GLY A 12 -9.58 -2.00 -30.30
C GLY A 12 -8.48 -3.07 -30.24
N TYR A 13 -7.73 -3.24 -31.32
CA TYR A 13 -6.61 -4.20 -31.33
C TYR A 13 -5.52 -3.84 -30.30
N VAL A 14 -5.06 -2.59 -30.26
CA VAL A 14 -4.01 -2.15 -29.33
C VAL A 14 -4.50 -2.23 -27.89
N ARG A 15 -5.68 -1.71 -27.61
CA ARG A 15 -6.31 -1.74 -26.29
C ARG A 15 -6.45 -3.16 -25.71
N ASP A 16 -6.82 -4.12 -26.55
CA ASP A 16 -7.10 -5.50 -26.10
C ASP A 16 -5.83 -6.38 -26.01
N HIS A 17 -4.70 -5.94 -26.60
CA HIS A 17 -3.46 -6.74 -26.68
C HIS A 17 -2.22 -6.05 -26.08
N ILE A 18 -2.28 -4.77 -25.73
CA ILE A 18 -1.17 -3.99 -25.18
C ILE A 18 -1.57 -3.44 -23.81
N VAL A 19 -0.94 -3.97 -22.76
CA VAL A 19 -1.22 -3.58 -21.36
C VAL A 19 -0.96 -2.10 -21.14
N GLN A 20 0.11 -1.56 -21.72
CA GLN A 20 0.46 -0.15 -21.62
C GLN A 20 -0.62 0.80 -22.15
N ALA A 21 -1.40 0.35 -23.15
CA ALA A 21 -2.48 1.15 -23.71
C ALA A 21 -3.68 1.29 -22.76
N GLN A 22 -3.83 0.36 -21.80
CA GLN A 22 -4.95 0.34 -20.87
C GLN A 22 -4.82 1.40 -19.77
N TYR A 23 -3.60 1.82 -19.48
CA TYR A 23 -3.29 2.89 -18.52
C TYR A 23 -2.72 4.16 -19.18
N TYR A 24 -2.83 4.29 -20.51
CA TYR A 24 -2.50 5.53 -21.21
C TYR A 24 -3.63 6.56 -21.05
N LYS A 25 -3.29 7.78 -20.61
CA LYS A 25 -4.22 8.91 -20.49
C LYS A 25 -3.67 10.11 -21.25
N ASP A 26 -4.36 10.53 -22.30
CA ASP A 26 -3.94 11.65 -23.15
C ASP A 26 -4.50 12.96 -22.59
N PRO A 27 -3.66 13.88 -22.06
CA PRO A 27 -4.15 15.15 -21.53
C PRO A 27 -4.78 16.04 -22.60
N HIS A 28 -4.41 15.88 -23.88
CA HIS A 28 -4.98 16.67 -24.96
C HIS A 28 -6.24 16.06 -25.59
N ASN A 29 -6.65 14.87 -25.15
CA ASN A 29 -7.81 14.16 -25.69
C ASN A 29 -8.48 13.29 -24.63
N LEU A 30 -8.83 13.92 -23.51
CA LEU A 30 -9.51 13.26 -22.39
C LEU A 30 -10.84 12.61 -22.81
N GLN A 31 -11.56 13.19 -23.77
CA GLN A 31 -12.81 12.60 -24.26
C GLN A 31 -12.57 11.21 -24.88
N THR A 32 -11.57 11.07 -25.75
CA THR A 32 -11.24 9.76 -26.34
C THR A 32 -10.75 8.78 -25.30
N TYR A 33 -9.98 9.24 -24.31
CA TYR A 33 -9.55 8.46 -23.17
C TYR A 33 -10.75 7.88 -22.39
N LEU A 34 -11.70 8.72 -21.99
CA LEU A 34 -12.90 8.32 -21.25
C LEU A 34 -13.79 7.37 -22.05
N GLU A 35 -13.90 7.56 -23.37
CA GLU A 35 -14.74 6.73 -24.23
C GLU A 35 -14.14 5.37 -24.58
N ARG A 36 -12.81 5.26 -24.67
CA ARG A 36 -12.15 4.10 -25.28
C ARG A 36 -11.22 3.32 -24.37
N SER A 37 -10.68 3.93 -23.33
CA SER A 37 -9.89 3.20 -22.34
C SER A 37 -10.84 2.31 -21.52
N ILE A 38 -10.48 1.04 -21.40
CA ILE A 38 -11.33 0.00 -20.77
C ILE A 38 -10.99 -0.27 -19.30
N PHE A 39 -9.94 0.35 -18.79
CA PHE A 39 -9.43 0.05 -17.46
C PHE A 39 -9.35 1.31 -16.62
N LEU A 40 -8.50 2.24 -17.01
CA LEU A 40 -8.15 3.38 -16.16
C LEU A 40 -9.33 4.30 -15.80
N PRO A 41 -10.21 4.71 -16.73
CA PRO A 41 -11.39 5.50 -16.36
C PRO A 41 -12.36 4.76 -15.44
N ASP A 42 -12.41 3.43 -15.51
CA ASP A 42 -13.28 2.60 -14.65
C ASP A 42 -12.71 2.56 -13.23
N ILE A 43 -11.46 2.12 -13.07
CA ILE A 43 -10.85 1.98 -11.74
C ILE A 43 -10.63 3.31 -11.03
N ASN A 44 -10.44 4.41 -11.77
CA ASN A 44 -10.32 5.75 -11.21
C ASN A 44 -11.68 6.41 -10.94
N ASN A 45 -12.79 5.72 -11.21
CA ASN A 45 -14.12 6.30 -11.11
C ASN A 45 -14.20 7.63 -11.90
N GLU A 46 -13.66 7.73 -13.11
CA GLU A 46 -13.68 8.97 -13.92
C GLU A 46 -14.97 9.10 -14.75
N LEU A 47 -15.66 8.00 -15.00
CA LEU A 47 -16.92 7.98 -15.76
C LEU A 47 -18.08 8.64 -15.00
N LEU A 48 -19.15 8.99 -15.72
CA LEU A 48 -20.34 9.64 -15.13
C LEU A 48 -21.00 8.82 -14.02
N VAL A 49 -21.04 7.50 -14.18
CA VAL A 49 -21.58 6.59 -13.17
C VAL A 49 -20.40 6.07 -12.35
N LYS A 50 -20.32 6.50 -11.08
CA LYS A 50 -19.26 6.09 -10.15
C LYS A 50 -19.61 4.75 -9.51
N ASN A 51 -18.60 3.93 -9.25
CA ASN A 51 -18.75 2.65 -8.57
C ASN A 51 -18.50 2.81 -7.07
N ALA A 52 -19.58 2.81 -6.28
CA ALA A 52 -19.51 2.95 -4.82
C ALA A 52 -18.75 1.80 -4.14
N ALA A 53 -18.73 0.60 -4.73
CA ALA A 53 -18.00 -0.53 -4.17
C ALA A 53 -16.48 -0.36 -4.30
N TYR A 54 -15.99 0.41 -5.28
CA TYR A 54 -14.56 0.76 -5.36
C TYR A 54 -14.17 1.70 -4.22
N VAL A 55 -15.00 2.71 -3.96
CA VAL A 55 -14.79 3.65 -2.85
C VAL A 55 -14.78 2.93 -1.50
N GLU A 56 -15.79 2.08 -1.25
CA GLU A 56 -15.91 1.32 0.00
C GLU A 56 -14.68 0.45 0.25
N ARG A 57 -14.22 -0.28 -0.78
CA ARG A 57 -13.08 -1.19 -0.67
C ARG A 57 -11.74 -0.47 -0.54
N LEU A 58 -11.54 0.63 -1.27
CA LEU A 58 -10.30 1.40 -1.14
C LEU A 58 -10.26 2.05 0.25
N SER A 59 -11.38 2.61 0.71
CA SER A 59 -11.49 3.27 2.02
C SER A 59 -11.34 2.30 3.21
N SER A 60 -11.62 1.01 3.02
CA SER A 60 -11.47 0.00 4.08
C SER A 60 -10.01 -0.33 4.39
N ILE A 61 -9.06 0.00 3.50
CA ILE A 61 -7.63 -0.26 3.70
C ILE A 61 -7.12 0.58 4.89
N ASN A 62 -6.15 0.04 5.64
CA ASN A 62 -5.56 0.71 6.80
C ASN A 62 -4.54 1.78 6.40
N LYS A 63 -3.67 1.46 5.44
CA LYS A 63 -2.70 2.40 4.86
C LYS A 63 -2.57 2.18 3.36
N PHE A 64 -2.56 3.27 2.62
CA PHE A 64 -2.23 3.28 1.20
C PHE A 64 -0.97 4.13 1.02
N VAL A 65 0.16 3.44 0.84
CA VAL A 65 1.50 4.03 0.78
C VAL A 65 1.93 4.08 -0.67
N MET A 66 2.24 5.28 -1.16
CA MET A 66 2.65 5.55 -2.52
C MET A 66 4.08 6.06 -2.55
N PHE A 67 4.93 5.37 -3.30
CA PHE A 67 6.34 5.75 -3.42
C PHE A 67 6.63 6.37 -4.80
N MET A 68 7.30 7.52 -4.79
CA MET A 68 7.83 8.15 -6.00
C MET A 68 9.36 8.04 -6.01
N PHE A 69 9.92 7.60 -7.14
CA PHE A 69 11.38 7.59 -7.36
C PHE A 69 11.85 8.97 -7.83
N LEU A 70 12.84 9.57 -7.15
CA LEU A 70 13.29 10.94 -7.46
C LEU A 70 13.87 11.08 -8.86
N GLU A 71 14.61 10.07 -9.31
CA GLU A 71 15.34 10.05 -10.57
C GLU A 71 14.65 9.15 -11.60
N ASP A 72 13.33 8.96 -11.48
CA ASP A 72 12.57 8.13 -12.40
C ASP A 72 12.64 8.66 -13.83
N ILE A 73 13.22 7.86 -14.73
CA ILE A 73 13.30 8.14 -16.17
C ILE A 73 12.29 7.34 -16.99
N THR A 74 11.63 6.35 -16.38
CA THR A 74 10.68 5.41 -16.99
C THR A 74 9.26 5.94 -16.90
N VAL A 75 8.89 6.42 -15.72
CA VAL A 75 7.59 7.00 -15.42
C VAL A 75 7.62 8.50 -15.68
N LYS A 76 6.80 8.96 -16.62
CA LYS A 76 6.74 10.38 -17.00
C LYS A 76 5.31 10.88 -17.11
N PRO A 77 4.93 11.90 -16.30
CA PRO A 77 5.72 12.50 -15.21
C PRO A 77 5.82 11.55 -13.98
N LYS A 78 6.89 11.65 -13.18
CA LYS A 78 7.11 10.78 -12.01
C LYS A 78 6.03 10.98 -10.92
N GLU A 79 5.43 12.16 -10.92
CA GLU A 79 4.34 12.57 -10.05
C GLU A 79 3.08 11.71 -10.26
N THR A 80 2.97 10.96 -11.37
CA THR A 80 1.90 9.96 -11.54
C THR A 80 1.94 8.85 -10.48
N SER A 81 3.10 8.55 -9.88
CA SER A 81 3.21 7.64 -8.73
C SER A 81 2.46 8.14 -7.50
N TRP A 82 2.16 9.44 -7.44
CA TRP A 82 1.37 10.08 -6.38
C TRP A 82 0.02 10.58 -6.90
N PHE A 83 -0.54 9.93 -7.92
CA PHE A 83 -1.77 10.35 -8.61
C PHE A 83 -1.70 11.74 -9.29
N GLY A 84 -0.51 12.31 -9.44
CA GLY A 84 -0.32 13.51 -10.25
C GLY A 84 -0.69 13.27 -11.73
N PHE A 85 -1.05 14.34 -12.42
CA PHE A 85 -1.44 14.30 -13.83
C PHE A 85 -0.84 15.48 -14.60
N LEU A 86 -0.79 15.41 -15.94
CA LEU A 86 -0.40 16.57 -16.76
C LEU A 86 -1.64 17.30 -17.26
N ASP A 87 -1.62 18.62 -17.23
CA ASP A 87 -2.62 19.43 -17.89
C ASP A 87 -2.38 19.49 -19.43
N GLU A 88 -3.24 20.22 -20.14
CA GLU A 88 -3.12 20.41 -21.59
C GLU A 88 -1.86 21.19 -22.01
N ASN A 89 -1.23 21.94 -21.09
CA ASN A 89 0.01 22.68 -21.31
C ASN A 89 1.25 21.82 -21.04
N GLY A 90 1.07 20.65 -20.41
CA GLY A 90 2.14 19.77 -19.97
C GLY A 90 2.69 20.14 -18.59
N ASP A 91 1.97 20.94 -17.83
CA ASP A 91 2.27 21.25 -16.43
C ASP A 91 1.69 20.18 -15.51
N VAL A 92 2.40 19.85 -14.43
CA VAL A 92 1.94 18.86 -13.46
C VAL A 92 0.84 19.46 -12.58
N ILE A 93 -0.26 18.72 -12.44
CA ILE A 93 -1.34 18.94 -11.48
C ILE A 93 -1.24 17.88 -10.40
N ASP A 94 -1.07 18.31 -9.15
CA ASP A 94 -1.04 17.42 -7.99
C ASP A 94 -2.42 16.81 -7.71
N LEU A 95 -2.47 15.70 -6.96
CA LEU A 95 -3.72 14.99 -6.66
C LEU A 95 -4.78 15.93 -6.05
N GLU A 96 -4.39 16.75 -5.06
CA GLU A 96 -5.28 17.64 -4.31
C GLU A 96 -6.00 18.66 -5.21
N ASP A 97 -5.39 19.02 -6.33
CA ASP A 97 -5.91 20.00 -7.28
C ASP A 97 -6.85 19.40 -8.34
N GLN A 98 -6.98 18.08 -8.39
CA GLN A 98 -7.82 17.38 -9.36
C GLN A 98 -9.24 17.13 -8.83
N ASP A 99 -10.22 17.10 -9.74
CA ASP A 99 -11.63 16.85 -9.40
C ASP A 99 -11.83 15.49 -8.72
N GLN A 100 -11.05 14.47 -9.09
CA GLN A 100 -11.11 13.15 -8.46
C GLN A 100 -10.88 13.17 -6.94
N TYR A 101 -10.06 14.11 -6.46
CA TYR A 101 -9.80 14.30 -5.03
C TYR A 101 -10.82 15.26 -4.42
N LYS A 102 -11.08 16.40 -5.06
CA LYS A 102 -12.02 17.44 -4.58
C LYS A 102 -13.44 16.91 -4.41
N GLU A 103 -13.89 16.07 -5.34
CA GLU A 103 -15.19 15.40 -5.30
C GLU A 103 -15.13 13.99 -4.71
N ASP A 104 -13.95 13.54 -4.31
CA ASP A 104 -13.70 12.30 -3.59
C ASP A 104 -14.23 11.04 -4.32
N TRP A 105 -13.97 10.94 -5.62
CA TRP A 105 -14.51 9.89 -6.49
C TRP A 105 -14.10 8.47 -6.08
N LEU A 106 -12.93 8.34 -5.44
CA LEU A 106 -12.39 7.07 -4.94
C LEU A 106 -12.31 6.98 -3.41
N GLY A 107 -12.67 8.04 -2.68
CA GLY A 107 -12.43 8.11 -1.24
C GLY A 107 -11.01 8.58 -0.87
N LEU A 108 -10.20 9.04 -1.83
CA LEU A 108 -8.82 9.46 -1.61
C LEU A 108 -8.72 10.64 -0.63
N ARG A 109 -9.59 11.66 -0.74
CA ARG A 109 -9.59 12.77 0.21
C ARG A 109 -9.97 12.28 1.59
N THR A 110 -11.02 11.46 1.68
CA THR A 110 -11.45 10.88 2.97
C THR A 110 -10.33 10.06 3.62
N MET A 111 -9.59 9.27 2.84
CA MET A 111 -8.44 8.51 3.33
C MET A 111 -7.29 9.42 3.77
N ASP A 112 -7.01 10.47 3.02
CA ASP A 112 -5.94 11.43 3.33
C ASP A 112 -6.23 12.19 4.63
N GLU A 113 -7.44 12.73 4.79
CA GLU A 113 -7.89 13.38 6.02
C GLU A 113 -7.86 12.44 7.23
N ALA A 114 -8.03 11.13 7.01
CA ALA A 114 -7.90 10.10 8.03
C ALA A 114 -6.44 9.65 8.28
N GLY A 115 -5.46 10.23 7.59
CA GLY A 115 -4.04 9.89 7.68
C GLY A 115 -3.73 8.50 7.13
N LYS A 116 -4.55 7.97 6.21
CA LYS A 116 -4.38 6.66 5.59
C LYS A 116 -3.59 6.71 4.29
N LEU A 117 -3.62 7.84 3.56
CA LEU A 117 -2.74 8.04 2.40
C LEU A 117 -1.36 8.49 2.89
N ILE A 118 -0.31 7.81 2.42
CA ILE A 118 1.08 8.15 2.74
C ILE A 118 1.84 8.34 1.44
N PHE A 119 2.44 9.51 1.28
CA PHE A 119 3.29 9.86 0.15
C PHE A 119 4.74 9.83 0.62
N ASP A 120 5.53 8.92 0.06
CA ASP A 120 6.94 8.79 0.41
C ASP A 120 7.82 8.69 -0.84
N ILE A 121 9.11 8.93 -0.67
CA ILE A 121 10.07 9.08 -1.74
C ILE A 121 11.13 8.00 -1.62
N MET A 122 11.50 7.39 -2.75
CA MET A 122 12.72 6.61 -2.89
C MET A 122 13.78 7.39 -3.66
N GLU A 123 15.03 7.29 -3.20
CA GLU A 123 16.16 7.82 -3.95
C GLU A 123 16.49 6.87 -5.10
N GLY A 124 17.00 7.42 -6.21
CA GLY A 124 17.40 6.63 -7.38
C GLY A 124 16.35 6.53 -8.49
N GLU A 125 16.69 5.72 -9.50
CA GLU A 125 15.86 5.47 -10.68
C GLU A 125 14.72 4.49 -10.38
N HIS A 126 13.83 4.30 -11.36
CA HIS A 126 12.66 3.42 -11.26
C HIS A 126 12.99 2.03 -10.69
N MET A 127 12.37 1.68 -9.56
CA MET A 127 12.54 0.40 -8.86
C MET A 127 13.99 0.08 -8.44
N GLN A 128 14.88 1.09 -8.41
CA GLN A 128 16.23 0.95 -7.89
C GLN A 128 16.30 1.43 -6.45
N PHE A 129 16.30 0.49 -5.52
CA PHE A 129 16.48 0.76 -4.09
C PHE A 129 17.34 -0.33 -3.45
N SER A 130 17.99 -0.01 -2.34
CA SER A 130 18.76 -0.98 -1.58
C SER A 130 17.85 -1.86 -0.70
N LEU A 131 18.33 -3.04 -0.30
CA LEU A 131 17.59 -3.87 0.66
C LEU A 131 17.45 -3.18 2.03
N GLU A 132 18.45 -2.37 2.41
CA GLU A 132 18.40 -1.56 3.63
C GLU A 132 17.27 -0.54 3.54
N GLU A 133 17.20 0.24 2.47
CA GLU A 133 16.13 1.22 2.24
C GLU A 133 14.75 0.54 2.16
N PHE A 134 14.62 -0.60 1.47
CA PHE A 134 13.39 -1.39 1.46
C PHE A 134 12.97 -1.83 2.87
N THR A 135 13.94 -2.23 3.68
CA THR A 135 13.68 -2.69 5.05
C THR A 135 13.22 -1.52 5.92
N GLU A 136 13.92 -0.40 5.86
CA GLU A 136 13.67 0.78 6.67
C GLU A 136 12.36 1.50 6.28
N LYS A 137 12.11 1.69 4.98
CA LYS A 137 10.96 2.47 4.50
C LYS A 137 9.68 1.67 4.32
N ILE A 138 9.77 0.34 4.16
CA ILE A 138 8.59 -0.49 3.89
C ILE A 138 8.40 -1.57 4.95
N THR A 139 9.43 -2.39 5.14
CA THR A 139 9.28 -3.63 5.91
C THR A 139 9.01 -3.34 7.38
N ILE A 140 9.86 -2.52 8.02
CA ILE A 140 9.71 -2.13 9.42
C ILE A 140 8.41 -1.35 9.68
N PRO A 141 8.05 -0.31 8.91
CA PRO A 141 6.87 0.50 9.24
C PRO A 141 5.54 -0.17 8.90
N TYR A 142 5.49 -1.06 7.89
CA TYR A 142 4.21 -1.52 7.34
C TYR A 142 4.02 -3.03 7.27
N LEU A 143 5.09 -3.84 7.30
CA LEU A 143 4.99 -5.30 7.06
C LEU A 143 5.45 -6.16 8.24
N LEU A 144 6.21 -5.60 9.18
CA LEU A 144 6.61 -6.32 10.39
C LEU A 144 5.57 -6.12 11.48
N GLU A 145 4.98 -7.23 11.92
CA GLU A 145 4.32 -7.27 13.22
C GLU A 145 5.40 -7.20 14.30
N ILE A 146 5.42 -6.11 15.08
CA ILE A 146 6.25 -6.05 16.27
C ILE A 146 5.54 -6.88 17.34
N ASP A 147 5.96 -8.14 17.49
CA ASP A 147 5.62 -8.95 18.65
C ASP A 147 6.30 -8.36 19.89
N ASP A 148 5.61 -7.45 20.58
CA ASP A 148 6.06 -6.77 21.80
C ASP A 148 6.12 -7.69 23.05
N ASP A 149 6.44 -8.99 22.89
CA ASP A 149 6.27 -10.00 23.93
C ASP A 149 7.57 -10.46 24.63
N HIS A 150 8.69 -9.72 24.47
CA HIS A 150 9.96 -10.05 25.15
C HIS A 150 10.63 -8.88 25.85
N HIS A 151 9.88 -8.11 26.64
CA HIS A 151 10.43 -7.26 27.70
C HIS A 151 9.92 -7.68 29.08
N GLU A 152 10.49 -8.76 29.63
CA GLU A 152 11.09 -8.77 30.97
C GLU A 152 11.59 -10.17 31.35
N ASN A 153 12.76 -10.18 32.00
CA ASN A 153 13.25 -11.19 32.95
C ASN A 153 14.56 -11.91 32.56
N ARG A 154 15.61 -11.11 32.31
CA ARG A 154 17.01 -11.53 32.49
C ARG A 154 17.83 -10.53 33.29
N LYS A 155 17.32 -10.09 34.44
CA LYS A 155 18.15 -9.47 35.50
C LYS A 155 17.64 -9.82 36.90
N ASN A 156 17.45 -11.11 37.20
CA ASN A 156 17.37 -11.54 38.61
C ASN A 156 17.76 -13.01 38.85
N LYS A 157 18.93 -13.44 38.39
CA LYS A 157 19.48 -14.78 38.75
C LYS A 157 20.89 -14.80 39.32
N ASP A 158 21.54 -13.65 39.50
CA ASP A 158 22.91 -13.58 40.04
C ASP A 158 23.00 -13.12 41.50
N ARG A 159 21.89 -13.10 42.24
CA ARG A 159 21.88 -12.80 43.68
C ARG A 159 20.93 -13.71 44.46
N ALA A 160 21.26 -14.99 44.55
CA ALA A 160 20.75 -15.86 45.62
C ALA A 160 21.90 -16.74 46.12
N GLY A 161 22.28 -16.53 47.37
CA GLY A 161 23.55 -16.95 47.94
C GLY A 161 23.70 -18.45 48.16
N HIS A 162 24.96 -18.86 48.09
CA HIS A 162 25.52 -19.93 48.90
C HIS A 162 25.04 -19.79 50.37
N HIS A 163 24.45 -20.84 50.95
CA HIS A 163 24.75 -21.36 52.30
C HIS A 163 24.06 -22.73 52.53
N LYS A 164 24.77 -23.63 53.21
CA LYS A 164 24.48 -25.06 53.36
C LYS A 164 23.63 -25.40 54.60
N HIS A 165 22.90 -26.53 54.48
CA HIS A 165 22.63 -27.61 55.47
C HIS A 165 21.75 -27.35 56.71
N GLY A 166 20.70 -28.18 56.85
CA GLY A 166 19.99 -28.47 58.10
C GLY A 166 18.85 -29.49 57.92
N LYS A 167 18.93 -30.64 58.61
CA LYS A 167 17.97 -31.77 58.59
C LYS A 167 16.72 -31.50 59.44
N GLY A 168 15.55 -32.03 59.07
CA GLY A 168 14.34 -32.06 59.92
C GLY A 168 13.14 -32.76 59.27
N ARG A 169 12.31 -33.45 60.06
CA ARG A 169 11.44 -34.59 59.69
C ARG A 169 9.97 -34.24 59.36
N LYS A 170 9.38 -35.07 58.46
CA LYS A 170 8.00 -35.63 58.34
C LYS A 170 6.78 -34.82 58.83
N HIS A 171 5.75 -34.68 57.99
CA HIS A 171 4.40 -35.27 58.20
C HIS A 171 3.52 -35.24 56.93
N ARG A 172 2.63 -36.24 56.82
CA ARG A 172 1.71 -36.61 55.71
C ARG A 172 0.44 -35.73 55.68
N TYR A 173 -0.16 -35.48 54.51
CA TYR A 173 -1.39 -36.15 53.99
C TYR A 173 -1.98 -35.52 52.70
N ASN A 174 -2.15 -36.39 51.68
CA ASN A 174 -3.22 -36.57 50.68
C ASN A 174 -3.69 -35.57 49.58
N HIS A 175 -3.65 -36.14 48.35
CA HIS A 175 -4.62 -36.17 47.22
C HIS A 175 -5.10 -34.83 46.61
N ARG A 176 -5.16 -34.62 45.28
CA ARG A 176 -5.59 -35.48 44.17
C ARG A 176 -4.93 -35.05 42.86
N HIS A 177 -4.84 -36.02 41.95
CA HIS A 177 -4.59 -35.85 40.52
C HIS A 177 -5.71 -35.03 39.85
N ASN A 178 -5.35 -34.12 38.94
CA ASN A 178 -6.13 -33.89 37.74
C ASN A 178 -5.20 -33.54 36.58
N TRP A 179 -5.16 -34.41 35.58
CA TRP A 179 -4.54 -34.18 34.28
C TRP A 179 -5.64 -33.69 33.34
N GLY A 180 -5.66 -32.39 33.05
CA GLY A 180 -6.48 -31.80 32.00
C GLY A 180 -5.57 -31.31 30.88
N ARG A 181 -5.65 -31.95 29.71
CA ARG A 181 -4.99 -31.53 28.46
C ARG A 181 -5.63 -30.24 27.90
N PRO A 182 -4.89 -29.49 27.06
CA PRO A 182 -5.20 -28.11 26.71
C PRO A 182 -6.40 -28.01 25.77
N GLN A 183 -7.30 -27.06 26.04
CA GLN A 183 -8.22 -26.57 25.03
C GLN A 183 -7.48 -25.55 24.18
N HIS A 184 -7.16 -25.96 22.95
CA HIS A 184 -6.87 -25.06 21.85
C HIS A 184 -8.11 -24.21 21.59
N GLN A 185 -8.08 -22.94 21.93
CA GLN A 185 -8.87 -21.95 21.21
C GLN A 185 -7.94 -21.35 20.16
N HIS A 186 -8.11 -21.83 18.94
CA HIS A 186 -7.52 -21.22 17.77
C HIS A 186 -8.26 -19.92 17.46
N GLN A 187 -7.45 -18.91 17.13
CA GLN A 187 -7.73 -17.83 16.20
C GLN A 187 -8.61 -16.69 16.72
N GLY A 188 -7.98 -15.80 17.48
CA GLY A 188 -8.07 -14.39 17.10
C GLY A 188 -7.44 -14.28 15.71
N LEU A 189 -8.25 -13.94 14.71
CA LEU A 189 -7.76 -13.41 13.45
C LEU A 189 -7.03 -12.13 13.83
N THR A 190 -5.70 -12.16 13.80
CA THR A 190 -4.89 -10.96 13.84
C THR A 190 -5.33 -10.10 12.67
N ASP A 191 -5.61 -8.84 12.97
CA ASP A 191 -5.93 -7.78 12.02
C ASP A 191 -4.82 -7.79 10.96
N GLN A 192 -5.08 -8.41 9.80
CA GLN A 192 -4.16 -8.31 8.68
C GLN A 192 -4.10 -6.82 8.39
N SER A 193 -2.94 -6.21 8.62
CA SER A 193 -2.68 -4.84 8.24
C SER A 193 -2.82 -4.76 6.72
N ASP A 194 -4.03 -4.45 6.25
CA ASP A 194 -4.31 -4.20 4.84
C ASP A 194 -3.57 -2.92 4.47
N VAL A 195 -2.32 -3.09 4.03
CA VAL A 195 -1.47 -2.05 3.50
C VAL A 195 -1.31 -2.30 2.02
N ILE A 196 -1.72 -1.32 1.21
CA ILE A 196 -1.33 -1.29 -0.20
C ILE A 196 -0.09 -0.45 -0.31
N ILE A 197 0.95 -1.04 -0.90
CA ILE A 197 2.15 -0.32 -1.29
C ILE A 197 2.14 -0.23 -2.81
N ASP A 198 1.92 0.97 -3.30
CA ASP A 198 1.91 1.25 -4.72
C ASP A 198 3.18 1.98 -5.15
N TRP A 199 3.80 1.40 -6.16
CA TRP A 199 5.00 1.91 -6.81
C TRP A 199 4.64 2.48 -8.20
N GLU A 200 3.50 2.04 -8.74
CA GLU A 200 3.17 2.25 -10.14
C GLU A 200 1.65 2.01 -10.44
N MET A 201 0.82 3.03 -10.24
CA MET A 201 -0.40 3.22 -11.04
C MET A 201 -0.12 4.22 -12.17
N THR A 202 0.82 3.86 -13.05
CA THR A 202 1.27 4.81 -14.07
C THR A 202 0.19 5.09 -15.09
N GLN A 203 -0.33 6.30 -15.03
CA GLN A 203 -0.80 7.04 -16.19
C GLN A 203 0.40 7.21 -17.13
N ASN A 204 0.85 6.15 -17.82
CA ASN A 204 2.03 6.28 -18.67
C ASN A 204 1.64 7.15 -19.86
N GLN A 205 2.13 8.38 -19.88
CA GLN A 205 1.79 9.38 -20.89
C GLN A 205 2.78 9.36 -22.08
N GLN A 206 3.82 8.53 -22.03
CA GLN A 206 4.84 8.39 -23.07
C GLN A 206 4.88 6.99 -23.73
N ALA A 207 3.89 6.14 -23.47
CA ALA A 207 3.97 4.72 -23.82
C ALA A 207 4.05 4.38 -25.33
N LEU A 208 3.85 5.32 -26.28
CA LEU A 208 3.77 5.02 -27.72
C LEU A 208 4.39 6.08 -28.64
#